data_AF-A0A4Y1ZKF4-F1
#
_entry.id   AF-A0A4Y1ZKF4-F1
#
_cell.length_a   1.000
_cell.length_b   1.000
_cell.length_c   1.000
_cell.angle_alpha   90.00
_cell.angle_beta   90.00
_cell.angle_gamma   90.00
#
_symmetry.space_group_name_H-M   'P 1'
#
loop_
_entity.id
_entity.type
_entity.pdbx_description
1 polymer ?
#
loop_
_entity_poly.entity_id
_entity_poly.type
_entity_poly.pdbx_seq_one_letter_code
_entity_poly.pdbx_strand_id
1 'polypeptide(L)'
;MMIKALILLASVLLVHAQYGLPPVDYGYGVPNPYQYSYSSPAIGGSSSHSESGDGTGRVTGSYSVVDEDGRSRTVEYVADELGFRANVITNEPGTSNQAPADVTISSSADDGFGGIV
;
A
#
# COMPACT_ATOMS: atom_id res chain seq x y z
N MET A 1 -30.89 51.21 27.58
CA MET A 1 -29.43 51.01 27.62
C MET A 1 -29.04 49.67 28.27
N MET A 2 -29.73 49.20 29.31
CA MET A 2 -29.41 47.94 30.02
C MET A 2 -29.57 46.66 29.18
N ILE A 3 -30.60 46.58 28.32
CA ILE A 3 -30.84 45.39 27.46
C ILE A 3 -29.73 45.16 26.42
N LYS A 4 -29.13 46.23 25.88
CA LYS A 4 -28.01 46.14 24.93
C LYS A 4 -26.72 45.67 25.61
N ALA A 5 -26.49 46.08 26.86
CA ALA A 5 -25.35 45.62 27.66
C ALA A 5 -25.46 44.14 28.03
N LEU A 6 -26.68 43.65 28.32
CA LEU A 6 -26.93 42.25 28.61
C LEU A 6 -26.71 41.34 27.38
N ILE A 7 -27.12 41.81 26.19
CA ILE A 7 -26.90 41.09 24.93
C ILE A 7 -25.40 41.01 24.59
N LEU A 8 -24.66 42.10 24.78
CA LEU A 8 -23.20 42.13 24.58
C LEU A 8 -22.46 41.21 25.55
N LEU A 9 -22.84 41.19 26.82
CA LEU A 9 -22.22 40.31 27.81
C LEU A 9 -22.51 38.83 27.53
N ALA A 10 -23.76 38.50 27.17
CA ALA A 10 -24.13 37.14 26.80
C ALA A 10 -23.36 36.65 25.56
N SER A 11 -23.21 37.50 24.54
CA SER A 11 -22.45 37.16 23.32
C SER A 11 -20.95 36.99 23.59
N VAL A 12 -20.36 37.80 24.48
CA VAL A 12 -18.97 37.61 24.91
C VAL A 12 -18.80 36.28 25.66
N LEU A 13 -19.73 35.91 26.54
CA LEU A 13 -19.67 34.63 27.26
C LEU A 13 -19.87 33.41 26.34
N LEU A 14 -20.76 33.52 25.35
CA LEU A 14 -20.95 32.51 24.29
C LEU A 14 -19.69 32.31 23.45
N VAL A 15 -18.99 33.39 23.11
CA VAL A 15 -17.72 33.34 22.37
C VAL A 15 -16.61 32.68 23.21
N HIS A 16 -16.49 33.00 24.51
CA HIS A 16 -15.50 32.35 25.38
C HIS A 16 -15.75 30.84 25.58
N ALA A 17 -17.01 30.41 25.63
CA ALA A 17 -17.37 29.00 25.79
C ALA A 17 -17.00 28.13 24.57
N GLN A 18 -16.79 28.74 23.39
CA GLN A 18 -16.46 28.03 22.15
C GLN A 18 -14.97 27.73 21.99
N TYR A 19 -14.08 28.34 22.78
CA TYR A 19 -12.62 28.15 22.67
C TYR A 19 -12.05 27.04 23.56
N GLY A 20 -12.90 26.30 24.28
CA GLY A 20 -12.47 25.38 25.34
C GLY A 20 -12.34 23.90 24.96
N LEU A 21 -12.57 23.50 23.71
CA LEU A 21 -12.45 22.10 23.32
C LEU A 21 -11.04 21.84 22.77
N PRO A 22 -10.22 20.97 23.38
CA PRO A 22 -9.00 20.52 22.75
C PRO A 22 -9.35 19.87 21.40
N PRO A 23 -8.50 20.01 20.37
CA PRO A 23 -8.66 19.24 19.15
C PRO A 23 -8.78 17.77 19.52
N VAL A 24 -9.86 17.14 19.11
CA VAL A 24 -9.98 15.68 19.22
C VAL A 24 -8.97 15.11 18.23
N ASP A 25 -7.85 14.61 18.73
CA ASP A 25 -6.93 13.81 17.94
C ASP A 25 -7.58 12.45 17.69
N TYR A 26 -8.22 12.34 16.53
CA TYR A 26 -8.90 11.13 16.10
C TYR A 26 -7.93 10.04 15.60
N GLY A 27 -6.60 10.24 15.65
CA GLY A 27 -5.65 9.26 15.13
C GLY A 27 -5.77 9.00 13.62
N TYR A 28 -6.46 9.88 12.87
CA TYR A 28 -6.69 9.73 11.42
C TYR A 28 -5.44 10.07 10.55
N GLY A 29 -4.30 10.41 11.16
CA GLY A 29 -3.14 10.93 10.43
C GLY A 29 -2.07 9.89 10.06
N VAL A 30 -1.92 8.81 10.84
CA VAL A 30 -0.85 7.83 10.62
C VAL A 30 -1.39 6.42 10.84
N PRO A 31 -1.25 5.50 9.87
CA PRO A 31 -1.63 4.10 10.04
C PRO A 31 -0.94 3.48 11.26
N ASN A 32 -1.59 2.55 11.96
CA ASN A 32 -0.86 1.72 12.93
C ASN A 32 0.09 0.77 12.18
N PRO A 33 1.29 0.48 12.72
CA PRO A 33 2.14 -0.57 12.16
C PRO A 33 1.39 -1.89 12.11
N TYR A 34 1.59 -2.64 11.04
CA TYR A 34 0.97 -3.94 10.84
C TYR A 34 1.93 -4.90 10.13
N GLN A 35 1.67 -6.19 10.28
CA GLN A 35 2.32 -7.23 9.51
C GLN A 35 1.39 -8.42 9.35
N TYR A 36 1.36 -8.99 8.16
CA TYR A 36 0.68 -10.27 7.92
C TYR A 36 1.44 -11.13 6.92
N SER A 37 1.08 -12.40 6.91
CA SER A 37 1.51 -13.36 5.91
C SER A 37 0.48 -14.47 5.77
N TYR A 38 0.26 -14.94 4.55
CA TYR A 38 -0.48 -16.17 4.29
C TYR A 38 0.11 -16.94 3.10
N SER A 39 -0.20 -18.22 3.07
CA SER A 39 -0.02 -19.10 1.91
C SER A 39 -1.30 -19.88 1.68
N SER A 40 -1.76 -19.93 0.44
CA SER A 40 -3.04 -20.51 0.04
C SER A 40 -2.85 -21.45 -1.16
N PRO A 41 -3.02 -22.76 -0.97
CA PRO A 41 -3.09 -23.70 -2.08
C PRO A 41 -4.44 -23.59 -2.81
N ALA A 42 -4.43 -23.82 -4.12
CA ALA A 42 -5.61 -23.87 -4.97
C ALA A 42 -5.55 -25.07 -5.92
N ILE A 43 -6.67 -25.44 -6.54
CA ILE A 43 -6.63 -26.37 -7.67
C ILE A 43 -5.86 -25.68 -8.80
N GLY A 44 -4.80 -26.33 -9.30
CA GLY A 44 -3.95 -25.78 -10.36
C GLY A 44 -2.82 -24.87 -9.90
N GLY A 45 -2.56 -24.75 -8.58
CA GLY A 45 -1.43 -23.94 -8.12
C GLY A 45 -1.44 -23.54 -6.63
N SER A 46 -0.72 -22.48 -6.32
CA SER A 46 -0.68 -21.86 -4.99
C SER A 46 -0.39 -20.37 -5.08
N SER A 47 -0.75 -19.64 -4.03
CA SER A 47 -0.41 -18.23 -3.88
C SER A 47 0.10 -17.94 -2.47
N SER A 48 0.93 -16.92 -2.33
CA SER A 48 1.37 -16.43 -1.02
C SER A 48 1.46 -14.91 -1.02
N HIS A 49 1.38 -14.30 0.16
CA HIS A 49 1.52 -12.87 0.34
C HIS A 49 2.07 -12.59 1.73
N SER A 50 3.05 -11.70 1.83
CA SER A 50 3.45 -11.06 3.08
C SER A 50 3.58 -9.56 2.88
N GLU A 51 3.15 -8.79 3.86
CA GLU A 51 3.24 -7.34 3.84
C GLU A 51 3.40 -6.80 5.26
N SER A 52 4.13 -5.71 5.38
CA SER A 52 4.24 -4.92 6.60
C SER A 52 4.13 -3.43 6.30
N GLY A 53 3.38 -2.71 7.14
CA GLY A 53 3.41 -1.26 7.20
C GLY A 53 4.10 -0.80 8.48
N ASP A 54 4.98 0.21 8.38
CA ASP A 54 5.74 0.72 9.54
C ASP A 54 4.98 1.80 10.34
N GLY A 55 3.75 2.10 9.93
CA GLY A 55 2.91 3.12 10.55
C GLY A 55 3.26 4.56 10.21
N THR A 56 4.25 4.79 9.35
CA THR A 56 4.57 6.12 8.79
C THR A 56 3.95 6.36 7.41
N GLY A 57 3.24 5.37 6.89
CA GLY A 57 2.72 5.33 5.51
C GLY A 57 3.61 4.55 4.55
N ARG A 58 4.79 4.07 4.98
CA ARG A 58 5.60 3.13 4.20
C ARG A 58 5.08 1.69 4.36
N VAL A 59 4.98 1.00 3.24
CA VAL A 59 4.57 -0.41 3.14
C VAL A 59 5.61 -1.17 2.31
N THR A 60 5.98 -2.36 2.76
CA THR A 60 6.81 -3.31 2.01
C THR A 60 6.16 -4.66 1.99
N GLY A 61 6.25 -5.38 0.88
CA GLY A 61 5.71 -6.73 0.82
C GLY A 61 6.18 -7.52 -0.38
N SER A 62 5.71 -8.76 -0.42
CA SER A 62 5.81 -9.60 -1.61
C SER A 62 4.61 -10.51 -1.74
N TYR A 63 4.19 -10.77 -2.97
CA TYR A 63 3.23 -11.83 -3.27
C TYR A 63 3.77 -12.75 -4.35
N SER A 64 3.32 -14.01 -4.32
CA SER A 64 3.66 -15.01 -5.32
C SER A 64 2.43 -15.74 -5.82
N VAL A 65 2.47 -16.15 -7.09
CA VAL A 65 1.55 -17.11 -7.68
C VAL A 65 2.40 -18.17 -8.38
N VAL A 66 2.05 -19.43 -8.19
CA VAL A 66 2.71 -20.59 -8.80
C VAL A 66 1.62 -21.48 -9.39
N ASP A 67 1.66 -21.71 -10.69
CA ASP A 67 0.79 -22.64 -11.40
C ASP A 67 1.31 -24.09 -11.28
N GLU A 68 0.46 -25.08 -11.51
CA GLU A 68 0.80 -26.51 -11.42
C GLU A 68 1.90 -26.95 -12.40
N ASP A 69 2.07 -26.22 -13.50
CA ASP A 69 3.08 -26.46 -14.53
C ASP A 69 4.45 -25.82 -14.19
N GLY A 70 4.57 -25.21 -13.01
CA GLY A 70 5.80 -24.58 -12.54
C GLY A 70 6.03 -23.16 -13.06
N ARG A 71 5.09 -22.58 -13.83
CA ARG A 71 5.08 -21.14 -14.08
C ARG A 71 4.81 -20.40 -12.78
N SER A 72 5.49 -19.27 -12.62
CA SER A 72 5.49 -18.52 -11.38
C SER A 72 5.70 -17.04 -11.64
N ARG A 73 5.12 -16.25 -10.74
CA ARG A 73 5.38 -14.82 -10.62
C ARG A 73 5.59 -14.50 -9.16
N THR A 74 6.68 -13.83 -8.84
CA THR A 74 6.90 -13.18 -7.55
C THR A 74 7.00 -11.69 -7.78
N VAL A 75 6.30 -10.89 -6.97
CA VAL A 75 6.40 -9.44 -6.98
C VAL A 75 6.84 -8.99 -5.61
N GLU A 76 7.96 -8.31 -5.54
CA GLU A 76 8.48 -7.63 -4.36
C GLU A 76 8.22 -6.14 -4.52
N TYR A 77 7.75 -5.45 -3.49
CA TYR A 77 7.36 -4.05 -3.63
C TYR A 77 7.60 -3.21 -2.38
N VAL A 78 7.71 -1.91 -2.62
CA VAL A 78 7.71 -0.85 -1.63
C VAL A 78 6.76 0.26 -2.06
N ALA A 79 5.93 0.73 -1.14
CA ALA A 79 5.14 1.94 -1.29
C ALA A 79 5.59 2.94 -0.21
N ASP A 80 6.04 4.11 -0.63
CA ASP A 80 6.47 5.19 0.27
C ASP A 80 6.33 6.56 -0.42
N GLU A 81 7.01 7.57 0.11
CA GLU A 81 7.05 8.95 -0.40
C GLU A 81 7.51 9.04 -1.87
N LEU A 82 8.25 8.05 -2.36
CA LEU A 82 8.71 7.95 -3.75
C LEU A 82 7.72 7.19 -4.65
N GLY A 83 6.50 6.95 -4.19
CA GLY A 83 5.47 6.20 -4.92
C GLY A 83 5.57 4.68 -4.71
N PHE A 84 4.88 3.93 -5.58
CA PHE A 84 4.92 2.47 -5.58
C PHE A 84 5.99 1.97 -6.56
N ARG A 85 6.90 1.12 -6.08
CA ARG A 85 7.95 0.50 -6.89
C ARG A 85 7.93 -1.00 -6.71
N ALA A 86 8.15 -1.74 -7.79
CA ALA A 86 8.09 -3.20 -7.76
C ALA A 86 9.20 -3.88 -8.56
N ASN A 87 9.62 -5.05 -8.08
CA ASN A 87 10.46 -6.01 -8.78
C ASN A 87 9.63 -7.27 -9.08
N VAL A 88 9.43 -7.56 -10.35
CA VAL A 88 8.68 -8.71 -10.84
C VAL A 88 9.67 -9.76 -11.32
N ILE A 89 9.59 -10.97 -10.76
CA ILE A 89 10.40 -12.12 -11.15
C ILE A 89 9.44 -13.17 -11.71
N THR A 90 9.62 -13.58 -12.96
CA THR A 90 8.66 -14.47 -13.64
C THR A 90 9.33 -15.37 -14.67
N ASN A 91 8.74 -16.54 -14.91
CA ASN A 91 9.05 -17.43 -16.05
C ASN A 91 7.83 -17.62 -16.97
N GLU A 92 6.83 -16.74 -16.88
CA GLU A 92 5.60 -16.86 -17.66
C GLU A 92 5.83 -16.48 -19.13
N PRO A 93 5.37 -17.29 -20.10
CA PRO A 93 5.49 -16.98 -21.53
C PRO A 93 4.95 -15.60 -21.91
N GLY A 94 5.62 -14.95 -22.85
CA GLY A 94 5.24 -13.60 -23.30
C GLY A 94 5.71 -12.46 -22.38
N THR A 95 6.54 -12.76 -21.38
CA THR A 95 7.25 -11.76 -20.58
C THR A 95 8.69 -11.57 -21.09
N SER A 96 9.32 -10.45 -20.76
CA SER A 96 10.70 -10.16 -21.15
C SER A 96 11.36 -9.27 -20.10
N ASN A 97 12.70 -9.24 -20.10
CA ASN A 97 13.45 -8.33 -19.24
C ASN A 97 13.19 -6.88 -19.64
N GLN A 98 12.57 -6.12 -18.74
CA GLN A 98 12.15 -4.74 -18.99
C GLN A 98 12.23 -3.92 -17.70
N ALA A 99 12.32 -2.60 -17.82
CA ALA A 99 12.27 -1.67 -16.69
C ALA A 99 11.35 -0.46 -17.00
N PRO A 100 10.03 -0.68 -17.20
CA PRO A 100 9.11 0.41 -17.46
C PRO A 100 8.83 1.21 -16.18
N ALA A 101 9.09 2.52 -16.22
CA ALA A 101 8.83 3.43 -15.11
C ALA A 101 9.41 2.92 -13.78
N ASP A 102 8.55 2.68 -12.78
CA ASP A 102 8.91 2.28 -11.41
C ASP A 102 8.85 0.76 -11.18
N VAL A 103 8.85 -0.03 -12.26
CA VAL A 103 8.82 -1.50 -12.20
C VAL A 103 10.03 -2.09 -12.91
N THR A 104 10.69 -3.06 -12.28
CA THR A 104 11.68 -3.93 -12.95
C THR A 104 11.05 -5.29 -13.18
N ILE A 105 11.21 -5.86 -14.38
CA ILE A 105 10.75 -7.19 -14.75
C ILE A 105 11.98 -8.03 -15.10
N SER A 106 12.21 -9.07 -14.30
CA SER A 106 13.21 -10.11 -14.53
C SER A 106 12.49 -11.37 -15.01
N SER A 107 12.51 -11.60 -16.32
CA SER A 107 11.90 -12.77 -16.96
C SER A 107 12.94 -13.81 -17.35
N SER A 108 12.66 -15.07 -17.01
CA SER A 108 13.36 -16.25 -17.53
C SER A 108 12.52 -17.05 -18.53
N ALA A 109 11.43 -16.45 -19.04
CA ALA A 109 10.59 -17.09 -20.03
C ALA A 109 11.40 -17.39 -21.31
N ASP A 110 11.22 -18.60 -21.84
CA ASP A 110 11.71 -18.94 -23.17
C ASP A 110 10.96 -18.06 -24.19
N ASP A 111 11.69 -17.43 -25.12
CA ASP A 111 11.10 -16.58 -26.16
C ASP A 111 10.31 -17.38 -27.21
N GLY A 112 10.27 -18.71 -27.06
CA GLY A 112 9.50 -19.62 -27.89
C GLY A 112 10.14 -19.88 -29.25
N PHE A 113 11.33 -19.34 -29.50
CA PHE A 113 12.11 -19.59 -30.71
C PHE A 113 13.37 -20.34 -30.30
N GLY A 114 13.19 -21.62 -29.95
CA GLY A 114 14.28 -22.56 -29.73
C GLY A 114 15.38 -22.35 -30.77
N GLY A 115 16.54 -21.89 -30.29
CA GLY A 115 17.62 -21.40 -31.12
C GLY A 115 17.98 -22.38 -32.22
N ILE A 116 17.71 -21.99 -33.47
CA ILE A 116 18.32 -22.59 -34.65
C ILE A 116 19.49 -21.67 -34.99
N VAL A 117 20.66 -22.01 -34.47
CA VAL A 117 21.97 -21.62 -35.02
C VAL A 117 22.64 -22.83 -35.64
#